data_AF-A0A445A2J2-F1
#
_entry.id   AF-A0A445A2J2-F1
#
_cell.length_a   1.000
_cell.length_b   1.000
_cell.length_c   1.000
_cell.angle_alpha   90.00
_cell.angle_beta   90.00
_cell.angle_gamma   90.00
#
_symmetry.space_group_name_H-M   'P 1'
#
loop_
_entity.id
_entity.type
_entity.pdbx_description
1 polymer ?
#
loop_
_entity_poly.entity_id
_entity_poly.type
_entity_poly.pdbx_seq_one_letter_code
_entity_poly.pdbx_strand_id
1 'polypeptide(L)'
;MKTKDFSSCCAGTTFANEMPMASLFSSLEHAITVARDIWYRKLNVRSWLEAISGRSCSNEYLETTNEATVQELHEWRLRYEEKFGYVFVTFVAGRTSEDILVELKMRFNNSHGVELEIASTEELKYTERAIRELLSKKSVQTTDEGDVSAEYSGEIVADTLDGADTDSEDNLDAISSGGYDISRDVELNKVPKDNETLNTQHREDAVRAAKREFRSEQVAMV
;
A
#
# COMPACT_ATOMS: atom_id res chain seq x y z
N MET A 1 -20.07 0.90 -7.13
CA MET A 1 -19.22 2.06 -6.72
C MET A 1 -18.77 2.79 -7.98
N LYS A 2 -18.46 4.09 -7.91
CA LYS A 2 -17.98 4.85 -9.08
C LYS A 2 -16.46 5.07 -8.99
N THR A 3 -15.80 5.28 -10.13
CA THR A 3 -14.35 5.61 -10.24
C THR A 3 -13.92 6.73 -9.30
N LYS A 4 -14.77 7.75 -9.13
CA LYS A 4 -14.53 8.90 -8.25
C LYS A 4 -14.45 8.52 -6.76
N ASP A 5 -15.07 7.40 -6.36
CA ASP A 5 -15.04 6.96 -4.96
C ASP A 5 -13.62 6.46 -4.61
N PHE A 6 -12.95 5.77 -5.54
CA PHE A 6 -11.64 5.14 -5.32
C PHE A 6 -10.44 6.01 -5.64
N SER A 7 -10.60 7.10 -6.40
CA SER A 7 -9.52 8.09 -6.60
C SER A 7 -9.10 8.79 -5.31
N SER A 8 -9.96 8.77 -4.28
CA SER A 8 -9.62 9.26 -2.93
C SER A 8 -8.75 8.27 -2.13
N CYS A 9 -8.77 6.99 -2.50
CA CYS A 9 -8.08 5.93 -1.76
C CYS A 9 -6.62 5.73 -2.22
N CYS A 10 -6.36 5.97 -3.50
CA CYS A 10 -5.06 5.80 -4.13
C CYS A 10 -4.91 6.81 -5.26
N ALA A 11 -3.74 7.45 -5.34
CA ALA A 11 -3.42 8.37 -6.42
C ALA A 11 -3.11 7.65 -7.75
N GLY A 12 -2.87 6.33 -7.71
CA GLY A 12 -2.61 5.51 -8.88
C GLY A 12 -3.86 5.37 -9.76
N THR A 13 -3.76 5.84 -11.00
CA THR A 13 -4.90 5.90 -11.93
C THR A 13 -5.38 4.51 -12.34
N THR A 14 -4.45 3.57 -12.52
CA THR A 14 -4.77 2.16 -12.82
C THR A 14 -5.63 1.55 -11.73
N PHE A 15 -5.25 1.74 -10.46
CA PHE A 15 -6.03 1.21 -9.33
C PHE A 15 -7.43 1.82 -9.27
N ALA A 16 -7.52 3.15 -9.38
CA ALA A 16 -8.79 3.87 -9.34
C ALA A 16 -9.77 3.45 -10.45
N ASN A 17 -9.26 2.98 -11.59
CA ASN A 17 -10.05 2.48 -12.72
C ASN A 17 -10.44 0.99 -12.58
N GLU A 18 -9.53 0.15 -12.10
CA GLU A 18 -9.77 -1.30 -11.95
C GLU A 18 -10.74 -1.62 -10.81
N MET A 19 -10.63 -0.93 -9.67
CA MET A 19 -11.40 -1.23 -8.48
C MET A 19 -12.94 -1.06 -8.67
N PRO A 20 -13.46 0.00 -9.31
CA PRO A 20 -14.88 0.10 -9.65
C PRO A 20 -15.37 -0.93 -10.67
N MET A 21 -14.50 -1.40 -11.57
CA MET A 21 -14.87 -2.43 -12.56
C MET A 21 -15.09 -3.78 -11.89
N ALA A 22 -14.42 -4.03 -10.78
CA ALA A 22 -14.70 -5.16 -9.90
C ALA A 22 -15.90 -4.93 -8.96
N SER A 23 -16.64 -3.81 -9.09
CA SER A 23 -17.60 -3.39 -8.07
C SER A 23 -18.90 -4.22 -8.03
N LEU A 24 -18.81 -5.31 -7.29
CA LEU A 24 -19.87 -5.96 -6.53
C LEU A 24 -19.20 -6.61 -5.30
N PHE A 25 -18.84 -5.79 -4.31
CA PHE A 25 -18.21 -6.31 -3.09
C PHE A 25 -19.29 -6.85 -2.15
N SER A 26 -19.18 -8.13 -1.80
CA SER A 26 -20.08 -8.79 -0.83
C SER A 26 -19.79 -8.41 0.62
N SER A 27 -18.59 -7.91 0.91
CA SER A 27 -18.17 -7.46 2.24
C SER A 27 -16.96 -6.53 2.17
N LEU A 28 -16.62 -5.89 3.29
CA LEU A 28 -15.38 -5.13 3.44
C LEU A 28 -14.15 -6.00 3.17
N GLU A 29 -14.12 -7.22 3.73
CA GLU A 29 -13.01 -8.16 3.51
C GLU A 29 -12.90 -8.59 2.04
N HIS A 30 -14.03 -8.76 1.35
CA HIS A 30 -14.02 -9.01 -0.09
C HIS A 30 -13.42 -7.83 -0.86
N ALA A 31 -13.78 -6.58 -0.50
CA ALA A 31 -13.18 -5.39 -1.12
C ALA A 31 -11.66 -5.31 -0.89
N ILE A 32 -11.17 -5.59 0.32
CA ILE A 32 -9.72 -5.60 0.61
C ILE A 32 -9.01 -6.71 -0.17
N THR A 33 -9.62 -7.89 -0.27
CA THR A 33 -9.07 -9.01 -1.05
C THR A 33 -8.95 -8.64 -2.54
N VAL A 34 -9.99 -8.04 -3.11
CA VAL A 34 -9.96 -7.56 -4.50
C VAL A 34 -8.93 -6.45 -4.69
N ALA A 35 -8.80 -5.53 -3.74
CA ALA A 35 -7.79 -4.48 -3.79
C ALA A 35 -6.36 -5.06 -3.85
N ARG A 36 -6.06 -6.07 -3.01
CA ARG A 36 -4.77 -6.79 -3.03
C ARG A 36 -4.53 -7.49 -4.35
N ASP A 37 -5.55 -8.17 -4.88
CA ASP A 37 -5.45 -8.90 -6.16
C ASP A 37 -5.13 -7.94 -7.30
N ILE A 38 -5.85 -6.82 -7.39
CA ILE A 38 -5.57 -5.75 -8.35
C ILE A 38 -4.13 -5.23 -8.14
N TRP A 39 -3.73 -4.95 -6.90
CA TRP A 39 -2.42 -4.38 -6.57
C TRP A 39 -1.23 -5.25 -7.00
N TYR A 40 -1.30 -6.56 -6.77
CA TYR A 40 -0.18 -7.46 -7.05
C TYR A 40 -0.24 -8.12 -8.43
N ARG A 41 -1.44 -8.28 -9.02
CA ARG A 41 -1.59 -8.96 -10.33
C ARG A 41 -1.76 -8.01 -11.51
N LYS A 42 -2.36 -6.84 -11.30
CA LYS A 42 -2.71 -5.92 -12.40
C LYS A 42 -1.85 -4.67 -12.45
N LEU A 43 -1.37 -4.17 -11.31
CA LEU A 43 -0.49 -3.01 -11.29
C LEU A 43 0.93 -3.42 -11.68
N ASN A 44 1.58 -2.55 -12.45
CA ASN A 44 2.99 -2.68 -12.80
C ASN A 44 3.82 -1.63 -12.03
N VAL A 45 5.15 -1.68 -12.21
CA VAL A 45 6.10 -0.75 -11.60
C VAL A 45 5.71 0.72 -11.80
N ARG A 46 5.24 1.09 -13.00
CA ARG A 46 4.80 2.47 -13.28
C ARG A 46 3.57 2.84 -12.46
N SER A 47 2.59 1.95 -12.34
CA SER A 47 1.39 2.19 -11.53
C SER A 47 1.72 2.31 -10.04
N TRP A 48 2.66 1.51 -9.52
CA TRP A 48 3.13 1.66 -8.13
C TRP A 48 3.84 2.99 -7.91
N LEU A 49 4.74 3.39 -8.81
CA LEU A 49 5.43 4.68 -8.72
C LEU A 49 4.46 5.87 -8.80
N GLU A 50 3.43 5.79 -9.65
CA GLU A 50 2.38 6.80 -9.73
C GLU A 50 1.63 6.93 -8.39
N ALA A 51 1.24 5.81 -7.78
CA ALA A 51 0.57 5.80 -6.49
C ALA A 51 1.44 6.40 -5.37
N ILE A 52 2.70 5.96 -5.30
CA ILE A 52 3.70 6.45 -4.32
C ILE A 52 3.93 7.96 -4.50
N SER A 53 4.11 8.43 -5.74
CA SER A 53 4.42 9.84 -6.01
C SER A 53 3.22 10.76 -5.76
N GLY A 54 2.00 10.26 -5.97
CA GLY A 54 0.78 11.03 -5.73
C GLY A 54 0.37 11.08 -4.26
N ARG A 55 1.01 10.30 -3.38
CA ARG A 55 0.72 10.33 -1.94
C ARG A 55 1.33 11.58 -1.30
N SER A 56 0.48 12.36 -0.64
CA SER A 56 0.95 13.36 0.32
C SER A 56 1.58 12.65 1.52
N CYS A 57 2.85 12.93 1.81
CA CYS A 57 3.52 12.40 3.00
C CYS A 57 2.76 12.83 4.27
N SER A 58 2.36 11.87 5.11
CA SER A 58 1.83 12.17 6.44
C SER A 58 2.98 12.62 7.33
N ASN A 59 2.77 13.68 8.11
CA ASN A 59 3.69 14.15 9.14
C ASN A 59 3.13 13.92 10.56
N GLU A 60 2.09 13.08 10.70
CA GLU A 60 1.39 12.79 11.98
C GLU A 60 2.35 12.36 13.10
N TYR A 61 3.38 11.59 12.75
CA TYR A 61 4.38 11.10 13.71
C TYR A 61 5.34 12.21 14.21
N LEU A 62 5.41 13.36 13.54
CA LEU A 62 6.32 14.45 13.91
C LEU A 62 5.77 15.36 15.03
N GLU A 63 4.46 15.32 15.32
CA GLU A 63 3.79 16.28 16.22
C GLU A 63 4.36 16.30 17.64
N THR A 64 4.84 15.15 18.14
CA THR A 64 5.39 15.01 19.49
C THR A 64 6.91 14.83 19.51
N THR A 65 7.59 15.12 18.40
CA THR A 65 8.99 14.74 18.18
C THR A 65 9.94 15.90 18.44
N ASN A 66 11.15 15.59 18.94
CA ASN A 66 12.18 16.60 19.13
C ASN A 66 12.72 17.13 17.78
N GLU A 67 13.17 18.39 17.76
CA GLU A 67 13.65 19.06 16.54
C GLU A 67 14.82 18.33 15.87
N ALA A 68 15.71 17.71 16.66
CA ALA A 68 16.86 16.98 16.14
C ALA A 68 16.45 15.73 15.33
N THR A 69 15.47 14.94 15.82
CA THR A 69 14.92 13.78 15.13
C THR A 69 14.17 14.20 13.87
N VAL A 70 13.41 15.31 13.91
CA VAL A 70 12.72 15.87 12.73
C VAL A 70 13.73 16.23 11.63
N GLN A 71 14.80 16.93 12.01
CA GLN A 71 15.88 17.33 11.10
C GLN A 71 16.58 16.10 10.51
N GLU A 72 16.91 15.11 11.35
CA GLU A 72 17.56 13.89 10.89
C GLU A 72 16.65 13.10 9.91
N LEU A 73 15.36 12.96 10.22
CA LEU A 73 14.38 12.36 9.31
C LEU A 73 14.30 13.07 7.96
N HIS A 74 14.36 14.40 7.96
CA HIS A 74 14.36 15.19 6.74
C HIS A 74 15.61 14.91 5.89
N GLU A 75 16.79 14.92 6.51
CA GLU A 75 18.06 14.63 5.82
C GLU A 75 18.09 13.22 5.22
N TRP A 76 17.60 12.22 5.98
CA TRP A 76 17.53 10.85 5.47
C TRP A 76 16.49 10.67 4.36
N ARG A 77 15.35 11.40 4.42
CA ARG A 77 14.35 11.38 3.35
C ARG A 77 14.93 11.94 2.04
N LEU A 78 15.71 13.03 2.10
CA LEU A 78 16.40 13.56 0.93
C LEU A 78 17.39 12.56 0.33
N ARG A 79 18.20 11.90 1.17
CA ARG A 79 19.12 10.84 0.70
C ARG A 79 18.39 9.66 0.08
N TYR A 80 17.26 9.26 0.68
CA TYR A 80 16.42 8.19 0.17
C TYR A 80 15.90 8.53 -1.23
N GLU A 81 15.34 9.73 -1.41
CA GLU A 81 14.81 10.18 -2.70
C GLU A 81 15.91 10.30 -3.75
N GLU A 82 17.09 10.82 -3.40
CA GLU A 82 18.25 10.86 -4.28
C GLU A 82 18.70 9.46 -4.74
N LYS A 83 18.68 8.47 -3.83
CA LYS A 83 19.10 7.10 -4.15
C LYS A 83 18.06 6.36 -5.00
N PHE A 84 16.78 6.41 -4.60
CA PHE A 84 15.75 5.54 -5.16
C PHE A 84 14.88 6.22 -6.23
N GLY A 85 14.87 7.56 -6.30
CA GLY A 85 14.13 8.34 -7.28
C GLY A 85 12.64 8.53 -6.97
N TYR A 86 12.23 8.26 -5.73
CA TYR A 86 10.87 8.49 -5.24
C TYR A 86 10.87 8.74 -3.73
N VAL A 87 9.81 9.37 -3.23
CA VAL A 87 9.67 9.70 -1.81
C VAL A 87 9.61 8.46 -0.92
N PHE A 88 10.11 8.57 0.30
CA PHE A 88 10.01 7.50 1.29
C PHE A 88 8.56 7.30 1.74
N VAL A 89 8.04 6.08 1.59
CA VAL A 89 6.69 5.71 2.03
C VAL A 89 6.76 4.61 3.08
N THR A 90 6.11 4.86 4.21
CA THR A 90 5.91 3.91 5.31
C THR A 90 4.57 4.20 5.99
N PHE A 91 3.89 3.15 6.44
CA PHE A 91 2.61 3.27 7.14
C PHE A 91 2.83 3.62 8.62
N VAL A 92 2.41 4.83 9.01
CA VAL A 92 2.83 5.44 10.29
C VAL A 92 1.90 5.17 11.48
N ALA A 93 0.74 4.52 11.30
CA ALA A 93 -0.18 4.35 12.44
C ALA A 93 0.45 3.51 13.55
N GLY A 94 0.40 4.05 14.76
CA GLY A 94 0.93 3.41 15.97
C GLY A 94 2.46 3.39 16.04
N ARG A 95 3.17 4.18 15.22
CA ARG A 95 4.62 4.25 15.19
C ARG A 95 5.14 5.61 15.65
N THR A 96 6.30 5.60 16.30
CA THR A 96 7.00 6.82 16.72
C THR A 96 7.94 7.32 15.61
N SER A 97 8.36 8.58 15.69
CA SER A 97 9.38 9.13 14.77
C SER A 97 10.69 8.35 14.80
N GLU A 98 11.10 7.88 15.97
CA GLU A 98 12.29 7.07 16.15
C GLU A 98 12.18 5.73 15.41
N ASP A 99 11.01 5.07 15.50
CA ASP A 99 10.75 3.82 14.76
C ASP A 99 10.84 4.04 13.24
N ILE A 100 10.23 5.13 12.77
CA ILE A 100 10.26 5.50 11.34
C ILE A 100 11.68 5.81 10.87
N LEU A 101 12.48 6.49 11.69
CA LEU A 101 13.86 6.82 11.36
C LEU A 101 14.74 5.55 11.29
N VAL A 102 14.55 4.62 12.22
CA VAL A 102 15.25 3.32 12.21
C VAL A 102 14.89 2.54 10.95
N GLU A 103 13.60 2.47 10.61
CA GLU A 103 13.13 1.79 9.39
C GLU A 103 13.71 2.44 8.13
N LEU A 104 13.70 3.77 8.04
CA LEU A 104 14.26 4.53 6.92
C LEU A 104 15.75 4.21 6.71
N LYS A 105 16.54 4.24 7.79
CA LYS A 105 17.98 3.91 7.73
C LYS A 105 18.23 2.45 7.36
N MET A 106 17.39 1.52 7.84
CA MET A 106 17.48 0.10 7.49
C MET A 106 17.21 -0.11 6.00
N ARG A 107 16.07 0.41 5.52
CA ARG A 107 15.61 0.32 4.12
C ARG A 107 16.53 1.02 3.14
N PHE A 108 17.24 2.06 3.58
CA PHE A 108 18.27 2.70 2.77
C PHE A 108 19.36 1.74 2.27
N ASN A 109 19.59 0.60 2.92
CA ASN A 109 20.58 -0.39 2.47
C ASN A 109 20.04 -1.38 1.43
N ASN A 110 18.74 -1.35 1.12
CA ASN A 110 18.12 -2.24 0.14
C ASN A 110 18.55 -1.92 -1.30
N SER A 111 18.42 -2.93 -2.17
CA SER A 111 18.47 -2.74 -3.62
C SER A 111 17.17 -2.11 -4.11
N HIS A 112 17.22 -1.42 -5.26
CA HIS A 112 16.05 -0.70 -5.81
C HIS A 112 14.81 -1.58 -5.99
N GLY A 113 14.98 -2.82 -6.45
CA GLY A 113 13.86 -3.74 -6.67
C GLY A 113 13.16 -4.15 -5.37
N VAL A 114 13.94 -4.54 -4.36
CA VAL A 114 13.43 -4.91 -3.04
C VAL A 114 12.76 -3.72 -2.37
N GLU A 115 13.38 -2.54 -2.45
CA GLU A 115 12.82 -1.34 -1.82
C GLU A 115 11.51 -0.91 -2.46
N LEU A 116 11.39 -1.01 -3.79
CA LEU A 116 10.16 -0.66 -4.48
C LEU A 116 9.01 -1.59 -4.09
N GLU A 117 9.28 -2.88 -3.89
CA GLU A 117 8.28 -3.86 -3.43
C GLU A 117 7.82 -3.57 -1.98
N ILE A 118 8.75 -3.18 -1.12
CA ILE A 118 8.42 -2.74 0.25
C ILE A 118 7.60 -1.46 0.20
N ALA A 119 8.04 -0.45 -0.54
CA ALA A 119 7.35 0.83 -0.66
C ALA A 119 5.94 0.67 -1.27
N SER A 120 5.76 -0.19 -2.26
CA SER A 120 4.45 -0.49 -2.83
C SER A 120 3.54 -1.22 -1.84
N THR A 121 4.10 -2.06 -0.97
CA THR A 121 3.36 -2.72 0.10
C THR A 121 2.96 -1.74 1.20
N GLU A 122 3.82 -0.78 1.56
CA GLU A 122 3.47 0.30 2.48
C GLU A 122 2.37 1.22 1.91
N GLU A 123 2.43 1.53 0.62
CA GLU A 123 1.40 2.28 -0.10
C GLU A 123 0.04 1.55 -0.05
N LEU A 124 0.03 0.24 -0.29
CA LEU A 124 -1.17 -0.58 -0.23
C LEU A 124 -1.86 -0.52 1.14
N LYS A 125 -1.12 -0.49 2.26
CA LYS A 125 -1.70 -0.37 3.61
C LYS A 125 -2.52 0.91 3.76
N TYR A 126 -2.07 2.02 3.19
CA TYR A 126 -2.86 3.25 3.19
C TYR A 126 -4.09 3.14 2.30
N THR A 127 -3.96 2.53 1.12
CA THR A 127 -5.12 2.27 0.25
C THR A 127 -6.16 1.40 0.95
N GLU A 128 -5.75 0.35 1.65
CA GLU A 128 -6.63 -0.50 2.47
C GLU A 128 -7.34 0.30 3.56
N ARG A 129 -6.61 1.17 4.29
CA ARG A 129 -7.22 2.06 5.28
C ARG A 129 -8.28 2.96 4.65
N ALA A 130 -7.97 3.61 3.53
CA ALA A 130 -8.90 4.50 2.86
C ALA A 130 -10.15 3.76 2.35
N ILE A 131 -10.01 2.52 1.86
CA ILE A 131 -11.14 1.66 1.47
C ILE A 131 -12.02 1.35 2.68
N ARG A 132 -11.43 0.99 3.83
CA ARG A 132 -12.17 0.74 5.08
C ARG A 132 -12.98 1.97 5.48
N GLU A 133 -12.37 3.16 5.45
CA GLU A 133 -13.05 4.41 5.79
C GLU A 133 -14.19 4.73 4.81
N LEU A 134 -13.95 4.59 3.50
CA LEU A 134 -14.91 4.85 2.44
C LEU A 134 -16.17 3.96 2.58
N LEU A 135 -15.96 2.66 2.79
CA LEU A 135 -17.04 1.68 2.95
C LEU A 135 -17.79 1.84 4.28
N SER A 136 -17.08 2.18 5.36
CA SER A 136 -17.70 2.43 6.66
C SER A 136 -18.62 3.65 6.63
N LYS A 137 -18.17 4.77 6.04
CA LYS A 137 -18.99 6.00 5.89
C LYS A 137 -20.26 5.76 5.07
N LYS A 138 -20.19 4.89 4.06
CA LYS A 138 -21.33 4.61 3.19
C LYS A 138 -22.41 3.74 3.86
N SER A 139 -22.02 2.85 4.76
CA SER A 139 -22.99 2.04 5.55
C SER A 139 -23.88 2.87 6.47
N VAL A 140 -23.41 4.05 6.90
CA VAL A 140 -24.15 4.94 7.80
C VAL A 140 -25.19 5.78 7.05
N GLN A 141 -24.98 6.07 5.76
CA GLN A 141 -25.86 6.91 4.96
C GLN A 141 -27.11 6.21 4.42
N THR A 142 -27.32 4.91 4.67
CA THR A 142 -28.48 4.15 4.15
C THR A 142 -29.67 4.07 5.11
N THR A 143 -29.69 4.86 6.20
CA THR A 143 -30.71 4.72 7.26
C THR A 143 -31.33 6.05 7.73
N ASP A 144 -31.39 7.07 6.88
CA ASP A 144 -32.13 8.31 7.21
C ASP A 144 -32.71 9.01 5.96
N GLU A 145 -33.38 8.24 5.11
CA GLU A 145 -34.40 8.78 4.19
C GLU A 145 -35.72 7.99 4.38
N GLY A 146 -36.36 8.23 5.51
CA GLY A 146 -37.83 8.15 5.63
C GLY A 146 -38.30 9.52 6.13
N ASP A 147 -39.43 10.08 5.76
CA ASP A 147 -40.60 9.68 4.98
C ASP A 147 -41.43 10.97 4.85
N VAL A 148 -42.07 11.20 3.70
CA VAL A 148 -43.51 11.52 3.57
C VAL A 148 -43.77 11.67 2.07
N SER A 149 -44.29 10.61 1.46
CA SER A 149 -45.29 10.79 0.40
C SER A 149 -46.39 9.77 0.61
N ALA A 150 -47.45 10.25 1.24
CA ALA A 150 -48.68 9.55 1.44
C ALA A 150 -49.42 9.26 0.12
N GLU A 151 -50.28 8.25 0.22
CA GLU A 151 -51.43 7.92 -0.63
C GLU A 151 -51.17 7.02 -1.85
N TYR A 152 -51.21 5.72 -1.58
CA TYR A 152 -51.82 4.77 -2.53
C TYR A 152 -52.93 3.99 -1.81
N SER A 153 -54.17 4.37 -2.13
CA SER A 153 -55.40 3.76 -1.66
C SER A 153 -55.50 2.32 -2.14
N GLY A 154 -55.86 1.44 -1.20
CA GLY A 154 -55.96 0.00 -1.42
C GLY A 154 -57.15 -0.43 -2.27
N GLU A 155 -56.95 -1.53 -2.98
CA GLU A 155 -58.01 -2.46 -3.36
C GLU A 155 -57.53 -3.88 -3.05
N ILE A 156 -58.24 -4.52 -2.13
CA ILE A 156 -58.03 -5.88 -1.65
C ILE A 156 -58.85 -6.82 -2.52
N VAL A 157 -58.21 -7.76 -3.20
CA VAL A 157 -58.86 -8.98 -3.69
C VAL A 157 -58.09 -10.17 -3.12
N ALA A 158 -58.75 -10.87 -2.22
CA ALA A 158 -58.31 -12.13 -1.67
C ALA A 158 -58.75 -13.25 -2.61
N ASP A 159 -57.82 -14.10 -3.04
CA ASP A 159 -58.13 -15.44 -3.54
C ASP A 159 -57.15 -16.47 -2.94
N THR A 160 -57.66 -17.13 -1.90
CA THR A 160 -57.81 -18.59 -1.76
C THR A 160 -56.68 -19.54 -2.21
N LEU A 161 -56.02 -20.11 -1.20
CA LEU A 161 -55.62 -21.52 -0.95
C LEU A 161 -55.03 -22.39 -2.08
N ASP A 162 -53.79 -22.87 -1.87
CA ASP A 162 -53.37 -24.30 -1.87
C ASP A 162 -51.88 -24.31 -1.43
N GLY A 163 -51.36 -25.06 -0.45
CA GLY A 163 -51.59 -26.46 -0.16
C GLY A 163 -50.45 -27.29 -0.76
N ALA A 164 -49.37 -27.52 -0.01
CA ALA A 164 -48.58 -28.77 0.03
C ALA A 164 -47.22 -28.57 0.72
N ASP A 165 -47.06 -29.30 1.83
CA ASP A 165 -45.79 -29.63 2.45
C ASP A 165 -44.96 -30.52 1.52
N THR A 166 -43.64 -30.29 1.46
CA THR A 166 -42.68 -31.38 1.22
C THR A 166 -41.46 -31.16 2.08
N ASP A 167 -41.43 -31.91 3.18
CA ASP A 167 -40.20 -32.37 3.83
C ASP A 167 -39.31 -33.09 2.82
N SER A 168 -38.02 -32.79 2.84
CA SER A 168 -37.00 -33.78 2.54
C SER A 168 -35.72 -33.43 3.30
N GLU A 169 -35.60 -34.01 4.49
CA GLU A 169 -34.29 -34.38 5.02
C GLU A 169 -33.71 -35.43 4.07
N ASP A 170 -32.48 -35.22 3.59
CA ASP A 170 -31.62 -36.36 3.30
C ASP A 170 -30.16 -36.04 3.59
N ASN A 171 -29.62 -36.99 4.33
CA ASN A 171 -28.35 -37.10 4.99
C ASN A 171 -27.29 -37.61 3.98
N LEU A 172 -26.00 -37.40 4.30
CA LEU A 172 -24.91 -38.40 4.27
C LEU A 172 -23.54 -37.83 3.87
N ASP A 173 -22.70 -37.72 4.89
CA ASP A 173 -21.37 -38.32 5.05
C ASP A 173 -20.27 -38.21 3.97
N ALA A 174 -19.15 -37.64 4.44
CA ALA A 174 -17.80 -38.20 4.44
C ALA A 174 -17.14 -38.64 3.11
N ILE A 175 -16.16 -37.85 2.68
CA ILE A 175 -14.89 -38.30 2.08
C ILE A 175 -13.84 -37.25 2.45
N SER A 176 -13.03 -37.47 3.48
CA SER A 176 -11.81 -38.31 3.50
C SER A 176 -10.67 -37.77 2.62
N SER A 177 -9.65 -37.30 3.33
CA SER A 177 -8.21 -37.46 3.06
C SER A 177 -7.60 -36.90 1.77
N GLY A 178 -6.62 -36.02 1.94
CA GLY A 178 -5.65 -35.70 0.90
C GLY A 178 -4.74 -34.53 1.26
N GLY A 179 -3.91 -34.67 2.29
CA GLY A 179 -2.84 -33.72 2.59
C GLY A 179 -1.88 -33.58 1.41
N TYR A 180 -1.63 -32.34 0.99
CA TYR A 180 -0.49 -32.01 0.14
C TYR A 180 0.54 -31.30 1.01
N ASP A 181 1.44 -32.11 1.57
CA ASP A 181 2.66 -31.65 2.19
C ASP A 181 3.71 -31.54 1.08
N ILE A 182 4.17 -30.32 0.79
CA ILE A 182 5.35 -30.12 -0.06
C ILE A 182 6.37 -29.36 0.77
N SER A 183 7.00 -30.10 1.68
CA SER A 183 8.39 -29.87 2.07
C SER A 183 9.28 -30.05 0.84
N ARG A 184 9.93 -28.97 0.39
CA ARG A 184 11.10 -29.04 -0.47
C ARG A 184 12.25 -28.35 0.23
N ASP A 185 13.01 -29.16 0.96
CA ASP A 185 14.41 -28.90 1.25
C ASP A 185 15.19 -28.84 -0.08
N VAL A 186 15.91 -27.74 -0.31
CA VAL A 186 17.07 -27.72 -1.20
C VAL A 186 18.19 -27.01 -0.45
N GLU A 187 19.03 -27.84 0.18
CA GLU A 187 20.31 -27.44 0.72
C GLU A 187 21.38 -27.34 -0.40
N LEU A 188 22.15 -26.26 -0.30
CA LEU A 188 23.57 -26.12 -0.65
C LEU A 188 23.97 -26.16 -2.14
N ASN A 189 24.58 -25.06 -2.61
CA ASN A 189 26.04 -24.92 -2.58
C ASN A 189 26.60 -23.60 -3.16
N LYS A 190 27.59 -23.06 -2.42
CA LYS A 190 28.84 -22.40 -2.85
C LYS A 190 28.83 -20.95 -3.35
N VAL A 191 29.38 -20.12 -2.47
CA VAL A 191 30.06 -18.83 -2.69
C VAL A 191 31.14 -18.94 -3.79
N PRO A 192 31.24 -17.92 -4.67
CA PRO A 192 32.52 -17.43 -5.15
C PRO A 192 32.83 -16.07 -4.51
N LYS A 193 33.97 -16.08 -3.85
CA LYS A 193 34.70 -14.94 -3.31
C LYS A 193 35.32 -14.17 -4.49
N ASP A 194 35.62 -12.89 -4.27
CA ASP A 194 36.61 -12.06 -4.99
C ASP A 194 36.09 -11.13 -6.09
N ASN A 195 35.90 -9.83 -5.76
CA ASN A 195 36.41 -8.69 -6.56
C ASN A 195 36.43 -7.35 -5.77
N GLU A 196 36.93 -7.39 -4.54
CA GLU A 196 37.19 -6.18 -3.75
C GLU A 196 38.58 -5.61 -4.07
N THR A 197 38.78 -4.89 -5.18
CA THR A 197 39.97 -3.99 -5.30
C THR A 197 39.94 -2.86 -6.35
N LEU A 198 38.90 -2.65 -7.17
CA LEU A 198 38.99 -1.65 -8.27
C LEU A 198 38.09 -0.42 -8.18
N ASN A 199 37.23 -0.28 -7.16
CA ASN A 199 36.28 0.84 -7.08
C ASN A 199 36.62 1.92 -6.02
N THR A 200 37.66 1.72 -5.21
CA THR A 200 38.09 2.71 -4.21
C THR A 200 38.97 3.81 -4.80
N GLN A 201 39.77 3.53 -5.83
CA GLN A 201 40.68 4.52 -6.42
C GLN A 201 39.92 5.67 -7.14
N HIS A 202 38.83 5.36 -7.83
CA HIS A 202 38.09 6.34 -8.64
C HIS A 202 37.29 7.34 -7.78
N ARG A 203 36.92 6.97 -6.54
CA ARG A 203 36.21 7.85 -5.60
C ARG A 203 37.14 8.84 -4.90
N GLU A 204 38.38 8.44 -4.62
CA GLU A 204 39.35 9.32 -3.94
C GLU A 204 39.89 10.43 -4.86
N ASP A 205 40.00 10.17 -6.16
CA ASP A 205 40.47 11.17 -7.13
C ASP A 205 39.40 12.23 -7.43
N ALA A 206 38.12 11.85 -7.49
CA ALA A 206 37.01 12.79 -7.64
C ALA A 206 36.85 13.71 -6.41
N VAL A 207 37.01 13.17 -5.19
CA VAL A 207 36.95 13.96 -3.95
C VAL A 207 38.16 14.91 -3.82
N ARG A 208 39.34 14.48 -4.29
CA ARG A 208 40.53 15.36 -4.33
C ARG A 208 40.41 16.48 -5.38
N ALA A 209 39.73 16.23 -6.51
CA ALA A 209 39.44 17.26 -7.51
C ALA A 209 38.47 18.33 -6.97
N ALA A 210 37.34 17.91 -6.37
CA ALA A 210 36.33 18.82 -5.82
C ALA A 210 36.86 19.68 -4.65
N LYS A 211 37.73 19.12 -3.80
CA LYS A 211 38.38 19.89 -2.71
C LYS A 211 39.40 20.93 -3.21
N ARG A 212 39.96 20.73 -4.41
CA ARG A 212 40.94 21.66 -4.99
C ARG A 212 40.25 22.85 -5.67
N GLU A 213 39.06 22.63 -6.23
CA GLU A 213 38.19 23.67 -6.80
C GLU A 213 37.65 24.61 -5.71
N PHE A 214 37.12 24.06 -4.62
CA PHE A 214 36.61 24.83 -3.48
C PHE A 214 37.67 25.70 -2.79
N ARG A 215 38.94 25.29 -2.83
CA ARG A 215 40.07 26.06 -2.26
C ARG A 215 40.55 27.18 -3.19
N SER A 216 40.25 27.09 -4.48
CA SER A 216 40.65 28.09 -5.47
C SER A 216 39.67 29.26 -5.53
N GLU A 217 38.37 29.00 -5.30
CA GLU A 217 37.33 30.04 -5.21
C GLU A 217 37.44 30.89 -3.94
N GLN A 218 37.85 30.31 -2.80
CA GLN A 218 38.03 31.05 -1.54
C GLN A 218 39.25 31.99 -1.55
N VAL A 219 40.23 31.77 -2.43
CA VAL A 219 41.43 32.64 -2.56
C VAL A 219 41.20 33.77 -3.57
N ALA A 220 40.21 33.65 -4.46
CA ALA A 220 39.84 34.69 -5.43
C ALA A 220 38.94 35.80 -4.86
N MET A 221 38.58 35.71 -3.57
CA MET A 221 37.64 36.60 -2.88
C MET A 221 38.28 37.31 -1.67
N VAL A 222 39.58 37.63 -1.77
CA VAL A 222 40.31 38.56 -0.88
C VAL A 222 41.07 39.57 -1.73
#